data_AF-Q5V5H5-F1
#
_entry.id   AF-Q5V5H5-F1
#
_cell.length_a   1.000
_cell.length_b   1.000
_cell.length_c   1.000
_cell.angle_alpha   90.00
_cell.angle_beta   90.00
_cell.angle_gamma   90.00
#
_symmetry.space_group_name_H-M   'P 1'
#
loop_
_entity.id
_entity.type
_entity.pdbx_description
1 polymer ?
#
loop_
_entity_poly.entity_id
_entity_poly.type
_entity_poly.pdbx_seq_one_letter_code
_entity_poly.pdbx_strand_id
1 'polypeptide(L)'
;MGFKSGFKENQASEDRVTVDSGPFAGGATQHLSKIRLQLQQWYEQDSRDQRVSKMFCPAHAAEDKVEGVGENLGTDNGAGECPQDVVDSGRREGVVGHAQKMSRVREDGTPTLLRRDFSSTDGGEAGLHFLSLQRSIADFVATKQAMNGTDVANDSAVGQRVNNGILQYMTVTRRGNYLLPPRSLRSLPRANPDT
;
A
#
# COMPACT_ATOMS: atom_id res chain seq x y z
N MET A 1 -6.57 -0.27 -9.90
CA MET A 1 -5.72 -1.04 -10.85
C MET A 1 -6.25 -2.47 -11.10
N GLY A 2 -7.53 -2.76 -10.81
CA GLY A 2 -8.15 -4.04 -11.16
C GLY A 2 -7.82 -5.22 -10.23
N PHE A 3 -7.34 -4.94 -9.03
CA PHE A 3 -7.04 -5.94 -8.01
C PHE A 3 -7.68 -5.53 -6.68
N LYS A 4 -8.10 -6.54 -5.91
CA LYS A 4 -8.60 -6.41 -4.55
C LYS A 4 -7.56 -5.71 -3.67
N SER A 5 -8.05 -4.83 -2.81
CA SER A 5 -7.27 -4.11 -1.80
C SER A 5 -7.99 -4.26 -0.45
N GLY A 6 -7.36 -3.87 0.65
CA GLY A 6 -8.01 -3.90 1.96
C GLY A 6 -8.16 -5.30 2.57
N PHE A 7 -7.37 -6.28 2.13
CA PHE A 7 -7.26 -7.60 2.76
C PHE A 7 -7.10 -7.49 4.28
N LYS A 8 -7.97 -8.16 5.03
CA LYS A 8 -8.08 -8.05 6.50
C LYS A 8 -6.75 -8.31 7.21
N GLU A 9 -6.00 -9.33 6.78
CA GLU A 9 -4.72 -9.73 7.37
C GLU A 9 -3.56 -8.83 6.92
N ASN A 10 -3.78 -7.98 5.91
CA ASN A 10 -2.85 -6.96 5.47
C ASN A 10 -3.20 -5.57 6.04
N GLN A 11 -3.95 -5.50 7.14
CA GLN A 11 -4.26 -4.28 7.88
C GLN A 11 -3.72 -4.37 9.30
N ALA A 12 -3.06 -3.31 9.79
CA ALA A 12 -2.79 -3.17 11.22
C ALA A 12 -4.11 -3.14 12.02
N SER A 13 -4.09 -3.60 13.28
CA SER A 13 -5.24 -3.38 14.17
C SER A 13 -5.37 -1.90 14.56
N GLU A 14 -6.57 -1.50 15.01
CA GLU A 14 -6.79 -0.15 15.56
C GLU A 14 -5.87 0.11 16.77
N ASP A 15 -5.67 -0.91 17.61
CA ASP A 15 -4.75 -0.83 18.75
C ASP A 15 -3.30 -0.62 18.30
N ARG A 16 -2.84 -1.31 17.24
CA ARG A 16 -1.46 -1.16 16.74
C ARG A 16 -1.18 0.26 16.24
N VAL A 17 -2.16 0.93 15.65
CA VAL A 17 -2.01 2.30 15.11
C VAL A 17 -2.33 3.40 16.13
N THR A 18 -2.78 3.04 17.32
CA THR A 18 -3.08 3.99 18.40
C THR A 18 -1.80 4.39 19.13
N VAL A 19 -1.62 5.69 19.39
CA VAL A 19 -0.52 6.22 20.19
C VAL A 19 -0.70 5.81 21.66
N ASP A 20 0.28 5.12 22.26
CA ASP A 20 0.13 4.58 23.62
C ASP A 20 0.20 5.63 24.73
N SER A 21 1.07 6.63 24.56
CA SER A 21 1.44 7.51 25.67
C SER A 21 1.77 8.93 25.21
N GLY A 22 1.87 9.84 26.18
CA GLY A 22 2.14 11.26 25.95
C GLY A 22 0.89 12.09 25.59
N PRO A 23 1.08 13.33 25.15
CA PRO A 23 -0.02 14.30 24.94
C PRO A 23 -1.07 13.88 23.91
N PHE A 24 -0.73 12.93 23.04
CA PHE A 24 -1.61 12.43 21.97
C PHE A 24 -2.01 10.97 22.17
N ALA A 25 -1.87 10.43 23.39
CA ALA A 25 -2.31 9.08 23.74
C ALA A 25 -3.77 8.85 23.34
N GLY A 26 -4.07 7.68 22.78
CA GLY A 26 -5.38 7.33 22.20
C GLY A 26 -5.65 7.97 20.83
N GLY A 27 -4.76 8.81 20.32
CA GLY A 27 -4.78 9.34 18.96
C GLY A 27 -4.06 8.45 17.96
N ALA A 28 -3.86 8.96 16.74
CA ALA A 28 -3.05 8.32 15.69
C ALA A 28 -2.45 9.40 14.79
N THR A 29 -1.46 9.05 13.98
CA THR A 29 -1.05 9.89 12.85
C THR A 29 -1.72 9.41 11.57
N GLN A 30 -2.01 10.32 10.64
CA GLN A 30 -2.65 10.05 9.36
C GLN A 30 -1.80 10.57 8.21
N HIS A 31 -1.58 9.74 7.19
CA HIS A 31 -1.05 10.18 5.91
C HIS A 31 -2.14 10.17 4.84
N LEU A 32 -2.17 11.22 4.02
CA LEU A 32 -3.03 11.33 2.85
C LEU A 32 -2.19 11.61 1.61
N SER A 33 -2.45 10.87 0.53
CA SER A 33 -1.90 11.13 -0.80
C SER A 33 -3.03 11.12 -1.84
N LYS A 34 -3.10 12.17 -2.66
CA LYS A 34 -3.89 12.12 -3.91
C LYS A 34 -3.00 11.54 -5.00
N ILE A 35 -3.39 10.40 -5.55
CA ILE A 35 -2.61 9.66 -6.54
C ILE A 35 -3.41 9.61 -7.84
N ARG A 36 -2.81 10.05 -8.95
CA ARG A 36 -3.31 9.81 -10.30
C ARG A 36 -2.77 8.47 -10.80
N LEU A 37 -3.65 7.66 -11.41
CA LEU A 37 -3.33 6.34 -11.93
C LEU A 37 -3.33 6.37 -13.47
N GLN A 38 -2.25 5.87 -14.06
CA GLN A 38 -2.14 5.71 -15.51
C GLN A 38 -2.73 4.37 -15.94
N LEU A 39 -4.06 4.24 -15.85
CA LEU A 39 -4.74 2.96 -16.09
C LEU A 39 -4.63 2.48 -17.53
N GLN A 40 -4.63 3.39 -18.52
CA GLN A 40 -4.42 3.01 -19.91
C GLN A 40 -3.06 2.32 -20.07
N GLN A 41 -1.99 2.95 -19.58
CA GLN A 41 -0.66 2.34 -19.58
C GLN A 41 -0.64 0.99 -18.86
N TRP A 42 -1.29 0.90 -17.69
CA TRP A 42 -1.38 -0.33 -16.92
C TRP A 42 -2.02 -1.47 -17.71
N TYR A 43 -3.14 -1.23 -18.39
CA TYR A 43 -3.88 -2.29 -19.08
C TYR A 43 -3.37 -2.57 -20.51
N GLU A 44 -2.80 -1.58 -21.20
CA GLU A 44 -2.37 -1.74 -22.59
C GLU A 44 -0.90 -2.13 -22.76
N GLN A 45 -0.02 -1.76 -21.82
CA GLN A 45 1.42 -2.09 -21.93
C GLN A 45 1.79 -3.40 -21.23
N ASP A 46 1.03 -3.81 -20.21
CA ASP A 46 1.35 -4.99 -19.42
C ASP A 46 0.37 -6.13 -19.68
N SER A 47 0.91 -7.34 -19.86
CA SER A 47 0.14 -8.57 -19.80
C SER A 47 -0.49 -8.79 -18.41
N ARG A 48 -1.46 -9.70 -18.31
CA ARG A 48 -2.04 -10.09 -17.02
C ARG A 48 -0.95 -10.52 -16.03
N ASP A 49 -0.03 -11.38 -16.46
CA ASP A 49 1.05 -11.91 -15.61
C ASP A 49 1.98 -10.80 -15.14
N GLN A 50 2.35 -9.87 -16.02
CA GLN A 50 3.17 -8.71 -15.64
C GLN A 50 2.46 -7.85 -14.59
N ARG A 51 1.15 -7.65 -14.73
CA ARG A 51 0.36 -6.91 -13.74
C ARG A 51 0.27 -7.64 -12.40
N VAL A 52 0.12 -8.97 -12.40
CA VAL A 52 0.15 -9.79 -11.17
C VAL A 52 1.53 -9.72 -10.52
N SER A 53 2.61 -9.92 -11.28
CA SER A 53 4.00 -9.85 -10.79
C SER A 53 4.32 -8.50 -10.15
N LYS A 54 3.92 -7.40 -10.80
CA LYS A 54 4.15 -6.04 -10.30
C LYS A 54 3.26 -5.68 -9.12
N MET A 55 2.05 -6.23 -9.01
CA MET A 55 1.15 -5.94 -7.89
C MET A 55 1.50 -6.78 -6.65
N PHE A 56 1.69 -8.08 -6.79
CA PHE A 56 1.88 -9.02 -5.69
C PHE A 56 3.35 -9.41 -5.55
N CYS A 57 3.79 -10.40 -6.33
CA CYS A 57 5.19 -10.76 -6.59
C CYS A 57 5.27 -11.70 -7.81
N PRO A 58 6.47 -11.98 -8.35
CA PRO A 58 6.62 -12.84 -9.53
C PRO A 58 6.07 -14.27 -9.35
N ALA A 59 6.20 -14.83 -8.15
CA ALA A 59 5.68 -16.18 -7.85
C ALA A 59 4.15 -16.27 -7.99
N HIS A 60 3.40 -15.23 -7.61
CA HIS A 60 1.95 -15.20 -7.81
C HIS A 60 1.55 -15.32 -9.28
N ALA A 61 2.33 -14.75 -10.19
CA ALA A 61 2.07 -14.85 -11.62
C ALA A 61 2.51 -16.22 -12.17
N ALA A 62 3.70 -16.69 -11.80
CA ALA A 62 4.23 -17.97 -12.26
C ALA A 62 3.36 -19.17 -11.84
N GLU A 63 2.71 -19.08 -10.68
CA GLU A 63 1.86 -20.13 -10.12
C GLU A 63 0.36 -19.87 -10.33
N ASP A 64 -0.01 -18.84 -11.10
CA ASP A 64 -1.40 -18.41 -11.37
C ASP A 64 -2.27 -18.27 -10.10
N LYS A 65 -1.69 -17.72 -9.02
CA LYS A 65 -2.36 -17.61 -7.71
C LYS A 65 -3.52 -16.61 -7.67
N VAL A 66 -3.67 -15.75 -8.69
CA VAL A 66 -4.58 -14.59 -8.63
C VAL A 66 -5.64 -14.67 -9.72
N GLU A 67 -6.82 -15.17 -9.35
CA GLU A 67 -7.96 -15.26 -10.26
C GLU A 67 -8.69 -13.92 -10.36
N GLY A 68 -8.98 -13.45 -11.59
CA GLY A 68 -9.79 -12.25 -11.81
C GLY A 68 -9.25 -11.01 -11.09
N VAL A 69 -9.95 -10.50 -10.08
CA VAL A 69 -9.47 -9.37 -9.26
C VAL A 69 -8.72 -9.80 -7.99
N GLY A 70 -8.58 -11.10 -7.73
CA GLY A 70 -7.94 -11.66 -6.54
C GLY A 70 -8.91 -11.93 -5.38
N GLU A 71 -10.18 -12.23 -5.68
CA GLU A 71 -11.14 -12.63 -4.63
C GLU A 71 -10.78 -13.98 -4.01
N ASN A 72 -10.20 -14.88 -4.82
CA ASN A 72 -9.76 -16.21 -4.39
C ASN A 72 -8.68 -16.17 -3.28
N LEU A 73 -7.97 -15.05 -3.13
CA LEU A 73 -6.98 -14.83 -2.07
C LEU A 73 -7.60 -14.64 -0.67
N GLY A 74 -8.92 -14.49 -0.56
CA GLY A 74 -9.60 -14.41 0.73
C GLY A 74 -9.20 -13.15 1.53
N THR A 75 -8.59 -13.36 2.70
CA THR A 75 -8.26 -12.30 3.70
C THR A 75 -6.81 -11.85 3.71
N ASP A 76 -5.89 -12.54 3.02
CA ASP A 76 -4.48 -12.16 2.87
C ASP A 76 -4.11 -12.14 1.37
N ASN A 77 -3.31 -11.17 0.96
CA ASN A 77 -2.74 -11.13 -0.39
C ASN A 77 -1.66 -12.19 -0.66
N GLY A 78 -1.24 -12.96 0.36
CA GLY A 78 -0.26 -14.03 0.25
C GLY A 78 1.17 -13.55 0.00
N ALA A 79 1.45 -12.24 0.11
CA ALA A 79 2.79 -11.70 -0.13
C ALA A 79 3.82 -12.13 0.93
N GLY A 80 3.37 -12.72 2.04
CA GLY A 80 4.25 -13.37 3.03
C GLY A 80 4.94 -14.62 2.48
N GLU A 81 4.36 -15.28 1.47
CA GLU A 81 4.95 -16.46 0.82
C GLU A 81 5.95 -16.11 -0.28
N CYS A 82 6.03 -14.85 -0.68
CA CYS A 82 6.98 -14.41 -1.69
C CYS A 82 8.43 -14.46 -1.16
N PRO A 83 9.43 -14.57 -2.06
CA PRO A 83 10.83 -14.48 -1.67
C PRO A 83 11.12 -13.22 -0.84
N GLN A 84 11.66 -13.41 0.36
CA GLN A 84 11.90 -12.34 1.32
C GLN A 84 13.11 -11.46 0.94
N ASP A 85 14.12 -12.05 0.31
CA ASP A 85 15.22 -11.30 -0.30
C ASP A 85 14.74 -10.70 -1.63
N VAL A 86 14.24 -9.47 -1.55
CA VAL A 86 13.70 -8.77 -2.72
C VAL A 86 14.78 -8.28 -3.67
N VAL A 87 16.02 -8.07 -3.21
CA VAL A 87 17.12 -7.67 -4.10
C VAL A 87 17.51 -8.85 -4.96
N ASP A 88 17.67 -10.03 -4.35
CA ASP A 88 17.94 -11.26 -5.06
C ASP A 88 16.76 -11.67 -5.97
N SER A 89 15.51 -11.49 -5.50
CA SER A 89 14.32 -11.62 -6.35
C SER A 89 14.38 -10.67 -7.56
N GLY A 90 14.78 -9.42 -7.37
CA GLY A 90 14.93 -8.45 -8.46
C GLY A 90 16.03 -8.83 -9.45
N ARG A 91 17.12 -9.45 -8.99
CA ARG A 91 18.20 -9.96 -9.85
C ARG A 91 17.77 -11.16 -10.68
N ARG A 92 17.06 -12.11 -10.06
CA ARG A 92 16.62 -13.36 -10.69
C ARG A 92 15.43 -13.15 -11.64
N GLU A 93 14.42 -12.42 -11.19
CA GLU A 93 13.14 -12.30 -11.89
C GLU A 93 13.05 -11.03 -12.76
N GLY A 94 13.94 -10.05 -12.56
CA GLY A 94 13.90 -8.76 -13.25
C GLY A 94 12.68 -7.89 -12.88
N VAL A 95 11.92 -8.28 -11.85
CA VAL A 95 10.75 -7.59 -11.31
C VAL A 95 10.58 -7.89 -9.83
N VAL A 96 10.15 -6.89 -9.06
CA VAL A 96 9.77 -7.05 -7.66
C VAL A 96 8.37 -6.49 -7.46
N GLY A 97 7.53 -7.24 -6.76
CA GLY A 97 6.13 -6.86 -6.57
C GLY A 97 5.91 -5.74 -5.55
N HIS A 98 4.81 -5.01 -5.68
CA HIS A 98 4.41 -3.99 -4.72
C HIS A 98 4.14 -4.59 -3.33
N ALA A 99 3.32 -5.64 -3.24
CA ALA A 99 3.02 -6.29 -1.97
C ALA A 99 4.24 -6.98 -1.36
N GLN A 100 5.09 -7.61 -2.20
CA GLN A 100 6.37 -8.20 -1.78
C GLN A 100 7.28 -7.21 -1.05
N LYS A 101 7.39 -5.97 -1.54
CA LYS A 101 8.20 -4.95 -0.85
C LYS A 101 7.60 -4.58 0.51
N MET A 102 6.28 -4.62 0.64
CA MET A 102 5.56 -4.27 1.87
C MET A 102 5.60 -5.37 2.93
N SER A 103 5.84 -6.64 2.56
CA SER A 103 6.01 -7.70 3.56
C SER A 103 7.26 -7.50 4.42
N ARG A 104 8.32 -6.87 3.87
CA ARG A 104 9.60 -6.59 4.57
C ARG A 104 9.50 -5.66 5.78
N VAL A 105 8.46 -4.81 5.83
CA VAL A 105 8.28 -3.81 6.89
C VAL A 105 7.22 -4.21 7.91
N ARG A 106 6.78 -5.47 7.86
CA ARG A 106 5.87 -6.03 8.85
C ARG A 106 6.64 -6.33 10.14
N GLU A 107 6.01 -6.06 11.27
CA GLU A 107 6.48 -6.44 12.61
C GLU A 107 5.80 -7.75 12.99
N ASP A 108 6.57 -8.80 13.23
CA ASP A 108 6.05 -10.14 13.55
C ASP A 108 4.96 -10.62 12.56
N GLY A 109 5.17 -10.36 11.27
CA GLY A 109 4.22 -10.71 10.20
C GLY A 109 2.99 -9.80 10.09
N THR A 110 2.87 -8.78 10.95
CA THR A 110 1.76 -7.83 10.99
C THR A 110 2.15 -6.49 10.35
N PRO A 111 1.33 -5.89 9.47
CA PRO A 111 1.57 -4.54 8.95
C PRO A 111 1.52 -3.47 10.04
N THR A 112 2.28 -2.40 9.85
CA THR A 112 2.31 -1.25 10.78
C THR A 112 1.31 -0.15 10.41
N LEU A 113 0.71 -0.22 9.21
CA LEU A 113 -0.26 0.74 8.69
C LEU A 113 -1.67 0.14 8.64
N LEU A 114 -2.66 0.95 9.00
CA LEU A 114 -4.08 0.69 8.75
C LEU A 114 -4.57 1.57 7.60
N ARG A 115 -4.88 0.96 6.46
CA ARG A 115 -5.31 1.69 5.26
C ARG A 115 -6.83 1.88 5.24
N ARG A 116 -7.25 3.07 4.80
CA ARG A 116 -8.65 3.43 4.49
C ARG A 116 -8.70 4.15 3.15
N ASP A 117 -7.89 3.68 2.21
CA ASP A 117 -7.83 4.24 0.87
C ASP A 117 -9.10 3.94 0.07
N PHE A 118 -9.41 4.81 -0.89
CA PHE A 118 -10.54 4.65 -1.78
C PHE A 118 -10.21 5.18 -3.17
N SER A 119 -10.88 4.61 -4.18
CA SER A 119 -10.74 5.03 -5.58
C SER A 119 -11.58 6.28 -5.84
N SER A 120 -11.13 7.11 -6.77
CA SER A 120 -11.81 8.35 -7.17
C SER A 120 -11.65 8.60 -8.67
N THR A 121 -12.61 9.33 -9.24
CA THR A 121 -12.54 9.88 -10.61
C THR A 121 -12.50 11.41 -10.61
N ASP A 122 -12.16 12.02 -9.47
CA ASP A 122 -12.19 13.47 -9.28
C ASP A 122 -11.27 14.20 -10.25
N GLY A 123 -11.85 15.15 -10.98
CA GLY A 123 -11.16 15.90 -12.03
C GLY A 123 -11.11 15.16 -13.36
N GLY A 124 -11.96 14.13 -13.57
CA GLY A 124 -12.04 13.39 -14.82
C GLY A 124 -10.89 12.39 -15.03
N GLU A 125 -10.19 12.02 -13.95
CA GLU A 125 -8.98 11.21 -13.99
C GLU A 125 -9.11 10.03 -13.04
N ALA A 126 -8.62 8.85 -13.45
CA ALA A 126 -8.56 7.70 -12.55
C ALA A 126 -7.58 7.97 -11.41
N GLY A 127 -8.03 7.83 -10.17
CA GLY A 127 -7.24 8.16 -9.00
C GLY A 127 -7.48 7.27 -7.78
N LEU A 128 -6.55 7.38 -6.83
CA LEU A 128 -6.65 6.79 -5.50
C LEU A 128 -6.37 7.89 -4.46
N HIS A 129 -7.28 8.02 -3.49
CA HIS A 129 -6.98 8.71 -2.25
C HIS A 129 -6.37 7.69 -1.30
N PHE A 130 -5.04 7.66 -1.24
CA PHE A 130 -4.35 6.81 -0.28
C PHE A 130 -4.43 7.44 1.10
N LEU A 131 -5.14 6.79 2.01
CA LEU A 131 -5.23 7.16 3.41
C LEU A 131 -4.64 6.01 4.25
N SER A 132 -3.65 6.31 5.08
CA SER A 132 -3.17 5.41 6.11
C SER A 132 -3.23 6.05 7.49
N LEU A 133 -3.52 5.23 8.48
CA LEU A 133 -3.36 5.52 9.89
C LEU A 133 -2.18 4.74 10.42
N GLN A 134 -1.41 5.36 11.31
CA GLN A 134 -0.25 4.74 11.92
C GLN A 134 0.07 5.41 13.25
N ARG A 135 0.69 4.65 14.16
CA ARG A 135 1.07 5.11 15.49
C ARG A 135 2.03 6.29 15.40
N SER A 136 3.07 6.15 14.58
CA SER A 136 4.07 7.18 14.34
C SER A 136 4.18 7.49 12.86
N ILE A 137 4.55 8.73 12.50
CA ILE A 137 4.85 9.05 11.10
C ILE A 137 6.04 8.24 10.56
N ALA A 138 6.93 7.76 11.44
CA ALA A 138 8.06 6.92 11.04
C ALA A 138 7.60 5.59 10.45
N ASP A 139 6.50 5.00 10.93
CA ASP A 139 5.91 3.76 10.39
C ASP A 139 5.52 3.96 8.91
N PHE A 140 4.93 5.11 8.59
CA PHE A 140 4.60 5.48 7.21
C PHE A 140 5.87 5.73 6.36
N VAL A 141 6.85 6.45 6.91
CA VAL A 141 8.11 6.72 6.21
C VAL A 141 8.84 5.43 5.87
N ALA A 142 8.96 4.50 6.82
CA ALA A 142 9.58 3.19 6.63
C ALA A 142 8.86 2.38 5.55
N THR A 143 7.52 2.32 5.61
CA THR A 143 6.71 1.65 4.59
C THR A 143 6.90 2.28 3.22
N LYS A 144 6.91 3.61 3.12
CA LYS A 144 7.14 4.31 1.86
C LYS A 144 8.56 4.09 1.32
N GLN A 145 9.57 4.04 2.17
CA GLN A 145 10.95 3.74 1.77
C GLN A 145 11.07 2.34 1.18
N ALA A 146 10.49 1.33 1.84
CA ALA A 146 10.40 -0.02 1.29
C ALA A 146 9.63 -0.03 -0.04
N MET A 147 8.59 0.78 -0.17
CA MET A 147 7.76 0.85 -1.38
C MET A 147 8.53 1.44 -2.55
N ASN A 148 9.40 2.43 -2.29
CA ASN A 148 10.28 3.00 -3.29
C ASN A 148 11.31 1.98 -3.80
N GLY A 149 11.75 1.03 -2.95
CA GLY A 149 12.67 -0.05 -3.34
C GLY A 149 13.95 0.47 -3.99
N THR A 150 14.54 1.52 -3.42
CA THR A 150 15.75 2.16 -3.99
C THR A 150 16.97 1.24 -3.91
N ASP A 151 17.04 0.40 -2.88
CA ASP A 151 17.99 -0.72 -2.75
C ASP A 151 17.86 -1.68 -3.94
N VAL A 152 16.65 -2.14 -4.22
CA VAL A 152 16.36 -3.02 -5.37
C VAL A 152 16.78 -2.35 -6.69
N ALA A 153 16.49 -1.06 -6.84
CA ALA A 153 16.82 -0.33 -8.07
C ALA A 153 18.32 -0.10 -8.27
N ASN A 154 19.11 -0.04 -7.20
CA ASN A 154 20.56 0.17 -7.27
C ASN A 154 21.29 -1.16 -7.49
N ASP A 155 20.77 -2.25 -6.92
CA ASP A 155 21.50 -3.51 -6.78
C ASP A 155 20.94 -4.64 -7.66
N SER A 156 20.00 -4.37 -8.58
CA SER A 156 19.42 -5.37 -9.49
C SER A 156 19.10 -4.80 -10.89
N ALA A 157 18.49 -5.62 -11.76
CA ALA A 157 18.05 -5.21 -13.09
C ALA A 157 16.75 -4.38 -13.09
N VAL A 158 16.12 -4.21 -11.92
CA VAL A 158 14.90 -3.43 -11.74
C VAL A 158 15.22 -1.94 -11.75
N GLY A 159 14.41 -1.12 -12.43
CA GLY A 159 14.60 0.33 -12.44
C GLY A 159 14.02 1.03 -11.21
N GLN A 160 14.24 2.34 -11.07
CA GLN A 160 13.59 3.11 -9.99
C GLN A 160 12.05 3.11 -10.07
N ARG A 161 11.50 2.93 -11.28
CA ARG A 161 10.04 2.88 -11.53
C ARG A 161 9.63 1.66 -12.35
N VAL A 162 10.45 1.28 -13.32
CA VAL A 162 10.20 0.13 -14.21
C VAL A 162 10.44 -1.16 -13.44
N ASN A 163 9.48 -2.08 -13.48
CA ASN A 163 9.50 -3.38 -12.78
C ASN A 163 9.67 -3.30 -11.25
N ASN A 164 9.56 -2.11 -10.67
CA ASN A 164 9.67 -1.86 -9.23
C ASN A 164 8.27 -1.74 -8.62
N GLY A 165 7.51 -2.82 -8.74
CA GLY A 165 6.10 -2.88 -8.44
C GLY A 165 5.28 -1.96 -9.34
N ILE A 166 4.37 -1.19 -8.74
CA ILE A 166 3.40 -0.35 -9.45
C ILE A 166 3.81 1.13 -9.58
N LEU A 167 5.03 1.49 -9.21
CA LEU A 167 5.48 2.89 -9.17
C LEU A 167 5.32 3.60 -10.52
N GLN A 168 5.63 2.91 -11.63
CA GLN A 168 5.51 3.44 -12.99
C GLN A 168 4.10 3.98 -13.31
N TYR A 169 3.05 3.34 -12.78
CA TYR A 169 1.65 3.63 -13.13
C TYR A 169 0.98 4.65 -12.21
N MET A 170 1.73 5.26 -11.30
CA MET A 170 1.19 6.22 -10.33
C MET A 170 1.99 7.50 -10.25
N THR A 171 1.27 8.60 -10.09
CA THR A 171 1.83 9.93 -9.83
C THR A 171 1.13 10.53 -8.61
N VAL A 172 1.88 10.75 -7.54
CA VAL A 172 1.38 11.45 -6.35
C VAL A 172 1.34 12.95 -6.65
N THR A 173 0.16 13.56 -6.57
CA THR A 173 -0.03 14.98 -6.91
C THR A 173 -0.13 15.88 -5.69
N ARG A 174 -0.59 15.34 -4.55
CA ARG A 174 -0.68 16.06 -3.27
C ARG A 174 -0.40 15.11 -2.11
N ARG A 175 0.13 15.66 -1.01
CA ARG A 175 0.37 14.95 0.25
C ARG A 175 -0.05 15.80 1.44
N GLY A 176 -0.53 15.15 2.49
CA GLY A 176 -0.77 15.76 3.78
C GLY A 176 -0.49 14.76 4.91
N ASN A 177 0.07 15.27 6.01
CA ASN A 177 0.25 14.51 7.24
C ASN A 177 -0.52 15.20 8.35
N TYR A 178 -1.25 14.44 9.13
CA TYR A 178 -2.14 14.96 10.17
C TYR A 178 -1.97 14.16 11.45
N LEU A 179 -2.27 14.83 12.55
CA LEU A 179 -2.41 14.18 13.85
C LEU A 179 -3.89 14.08 14.16
N LEU A 180 -4.36 12.87 14.43
CA LEU A 180 -5.72 12.59 14.80
C LEU A 180 -5.81 12.51 16.32
N PRO A 181 -6.56 13.42 16.98
CA PRO A 181 -6.74 13.33 18.42
C PRO A 181 -7.55 12.08 18.80
N PRO A 182 -7.46 11.64 20.06
CA PRO A 182 -8.31 10.57 20.59
C PRO A 182 -9.79 10.91 20.44
N ARG A 183 -10.63 9.89 20.27
CA ARG A 183 -12.07 10.05 20.02
C ARG A 183 -12.77 10.91 21.09
N SER A 184 -12.38 10.76 22.35
CA SER A 184 -12.93 11.55 23.47
C SER A 184 -12.67 13.05 23.37
N LEU A 185 -11.64 13.46 22.60
CA LEU A 185 -11.28 14.86 22.37
C LEU A 185 -11.67 15.36 20.97
N ARG A 186 -12.27 14.51 20.13
CA ARG A 186 -12.81 14.94 18.83
C ARG A 186 -14.12 15.69 19.07
N SER A 187 -14.07 17.02 19.11
CA SER A 187 -15.27 17.85 19.06
C SER A 187 -15.73 17.99 17.61
N LEU A 188 -16.71 17.19 17.22
CA LEU A 188 -17.65 17.64 16.19
C LEU A 188 -18.77 18.41 16.91
N PRO A 189 -19.43 19.40 16.29
CA PRO A 189 -20.76 19.78 16.73
C PRO A 189 -21.58 18.51 16.93
N ARG A 190 -22.39 18.42 18.01
CA ARG A 190 -23.31 17.29 18.15
C ARG A 190 -24.13 17.21 16.87
N ALA A 191 -24.15 16.05 16.21
CA ALA A 191 -25.02 15.84 15.06
C ALA A 191 -26.45 16.18 15.50
N ASN A 192 -27.04 17.19 14.87
CA ASN A 192 -28.44 17.54 15.07
C ASN A 192 -29.21 17.00 13.86
N PRO A 193 -29.76 15.78 13.92
CA PRO A 193 -30.47 15.18 12.78
C PRO A 193 -31.83 15.85 12.50
N ASP A 194 -32.27 16.75 13.37
CA ASP A 194 -33.58 17.42 13.29
C ASP A 194 -33.53 18.81 12.64
N THR A 195 -32.43 19.16 11.95
CA THR A 195 -32.30 20.36 11.09
C THR A 195 -31.97 19.99 9.66
#